data_AF-A0A370N789-F1
#
_entry.id   AF-A0A370N789-F1
#
_cell.length_a   1.000
_cell.length_b   1.000
_cell.length_c   1.000
_cell.angle_alpha   90.00
_cell.angle_beta   90.00
_cell.angle_gamma   90.00
#
_symmetry.space_group_name_H-M   'P 1'
#
loop_
_entity.id
_entity.type
_entity.pdbx_description
1 polymer ?
#
loop_
_entity_poly.entity_id
_entity_poly.type
_entity_poly.pdbx_seq_one_letter_code
_entity_poly.pdbx_strand_id
1 'polypeptide(L)'
;MEQGQVSWLATVVRSLQEAKGKWRAISSATGIPYDTLTKVALGRVGDPRVSTVQALHDYFASRPGQPTPADSARASGSHSTSA
;
A
#
# COMPACT_ATOMS: atom_id res chain seq x y z
N MET A 1 6.64 4.48 -23.43
CA MET A 1 5.48 4.91 -22.63
C MET A 1 5.26 3.83 -21.58
N GLU A 2 5.65 4.06 -20.33
CA GLU A 2 5.45 3.07 -19.24
C GLU A 2 5.02 3.79 -17.96
N GLN A 3 4.16 4.81 -18.10
CA GLN A 3 3.80 5.71 -16.99
C GLN A 3 2.42 5.41 -16.38
N GLY A 4 1.82 4.26 -16.65
CA GLY A 4 0.63 3.77 -15.91
C GLY A 4 0.99 2.87 -14.73
N GLN A 5 2.22 2.35 -14.70
CA GLN A 5 2.71 1.35 -13.75
C GLN A 5 3.85 1.94 -12.89
N VAL A 6 3.75 3.21 -12.51
CA VAL A 6 4.30 3.64 -11.22
C VAL A 6 3.39 3.01 -10.16
N SER A 7 3.63 1.72 -9.94
CA SER A 7 2.57 0.73 -9.92
C SER A 7 1.85 0.66 -8.58
N TRP A 8 0.60 0.24 -8.63
CA TRP A 8 -0.14 -0.22 -7.46
C TRP A 8 0.72 -1.09 -6.53
N LEU A 9 1.52 -2.01 -7.09
CA LEU A 9 2.47 -2.81 -6.35
C LEU A 9 3.52 -1.95 -5.62
N ALA A 10 4.08 -0.91 -6.24
CA ALA A 10 5.01 0.00 -5.58
C ALA A 10 4.38 0.72 -4.37
N THR A 11 3.08 1.06 -4.44
CA THR A 11 2.35 1.62 -3.30
C THR A 11 2.22 0.60 -2.17
N VAL A 12 1.85 -0.64 -2.48
CA VAL A 12 1.76 -1.73 -1.50
C VAL A 12 3.12 -2.04 -0.87
N VAL A 13 4.19 -2.07 -1.66
CA VAL A 13 5.55 -2.28 -1.18
C VAL A 13 5.96 -1.19 -0.21
N ARG A 14 5.71 0.08 -0.54
CA ARG A 14 6.00 1.22 0.36
C ARG A 14 5.22 1.09 1.68
N SER A 15 3.91 0.85 1.62
CA SER A 15 3.09 0.68 2.83
C SER A 15 3.53 -0.52 3.67
N LEU A 16 4.00 -1.61 3.07
CA LEU A 16 4.59 -2.73 3.79
C LEU A 16 5.90 -2.32 4.48
N GLN A 17 6.78 -1.57 3.83
CA GLN A 17 8.02 -1.08 4.43
C GLN A 17 7.76 -0.14 5.61
N GLU A 18 6.78 0.76 5.49
CA GLU A 18 6.35 1.65 6.59
C GLU A 18 5.71 0.88 7.75
N ALA A 19 5.06 -0.24 7.45
CA ALA A 19 4.45 -1.13 8.43
C ALA A 19 5.42 -2.20 8.99
N LYS A 20 6.73 -2.04 8.81
CA LYS A 20 7.74 -2.99 9.33
C LYS A 20 7.55 -3.19 10.84
N GLY A 21 7.61 -4.44 11.27
CA GLY A 21 7.29 -4.86 12.65
C GLY A 21 5.81 -5.17 12.90
N LYS A 22 4.88 -4.70 12.05
CA LYS A 22 3.44 -4.99 12.14
C LYS A 22 2.97 -6.11 11.21
N TRP A 23 3.88 -6.72 10.46
CA TRP A 23 3.55 -7.72 9.43
C TRP A 23 2.81 -8.96 9.97
N ARG A 24 3.04 -9.37 11.23
CA ARG A 24 2.26 -10.48 11.84
C ARG A 24 0.78 -10.12 11.98
N ALA A 25 0.47 -8.88 12.36
CA ALA A 25 -0.91 -8.41 12.47
C ALA A 25 -1.55 -8.27 11.08
N ILE A 26 -0.80 -7.77 10.10
CA ILE A 26 -1.27 -7.67 8.70
C ILE A 26 -1.56 -9.06 8.14
N SER A 27 -0.67 -10.03 8.38
CA SER A 27 -0.85 -11.42 7.95
C SER A 27 -2.13 -12.02 8.53
N SER A 28 -2.38 -11.81 9.83
CA SER A 28 -3.59 -12.31 10.50
C SER A 28 -4.86 -11.65 9.95
N ALA A 29 -4.82 -10.36 9.62
CA ALA A 29 -5.98 -9.62 9.14
C ALA A 29 -6.29 -9.85 7.66
N THR A 30 -5.28 -10.13 6.83
CA THR A 30 -5.43 -10.32 5.38
C THR A 30 -5.50 -11.80 4.98
N GLY A 31 -5.12 -12.72 5.86
CA GLY A 31 -4.93 -14.14 5.55
C GLY A 31 -3.69 -14.42 4.69
N ILE A 32 -2.91 -13.39 4.33
CA ILE A 32 -1.70 -13.54 3.52
C ILE A 32 -0.55 -14.01 4.42
N PRO A 33 0.20 -15.07 4.06
CA PRO A 33 1.31 -15.56 4.86
C PRO A 33 2.40 -14.50 5.09
N TYR A 34 3.00 -14.50 6.28
CA TYR A 34 4.10 -13.57 6.63
C TYR A 34 5.28 -13.65 5.64
N ASP A 35 5.62 -14.86 5.16
CA ASP A 35 6.66 -15.07 4.15
C ASP A 35 6.34 -14.31 2.85
N THR A 36 5.07 -14.36 2.42
CA THR A 36 4.59 -13.63 1.24
C THR A 36 4.71 -12.13 1.45
N LEU A 37 4.29 -11.59 2.60
CA LEU A 37 4.45 -10.16 2.91
C LEU A 37 5.92 -9.73 2.84
N THR A 38 6.80 -10.55 3.41
CA THR A 38 8.24 -10.29 3.44
C THR A 38 8.83 -10.30 2.04
N LYS A 39 8.50 -11.29 1.20
CA LYS A 39 8.96 -11.36 -0.19
C LYS A 39 8.45 -10.19 -1.03
N VAL A 40 7.19 -9.80 -0.86
CA VAL A 40 6.61 -8.64 -1.57
C VAL A 40 7.32 -7.36 -1.14
N ALA A 41 7.47 -7.12 0.17
CA ALA A 41 8.17 -5.95 0.69
C ALA A 41 9.62 -5.85 0.20
N LEU A 42 10.32 -6.98 0.06
CA LEU A 42 11.69 -7.07 -0.43
C LEU A 42 11.80 -7.06 -1.97
N GLY A 43 10.68 -7.00 -2.70
CA GLY A 43 10.69 -7.08 -4.17
C GLY A 43 11.19 -8.43 -4.72
N ARG A 44 11.18 -9.50 -3.90
CA ARG A 44 11.67 -10.84 -4.27
C ARG A 44 10.61 -11.71 -4.94
N VAL A 45 9.37 -11.22 -5.08
CA VAL A 45 8.33 -11.89 -5.85
C VAL A 45 8.38 -11.39 -7.28
N GLY A 46 8.71 -12.26 -8.23
CA GLY A 46 8.76 -11.92 -9.65
C GLY A 46 7.39 -11.56 -10.23
N ASP A 47 6.33 -12.27 -9.82
CA ASP A 47 4.94 -11.99 -10.22
C ASP A 47 3.99 -12.22 -9.03
N PRO A 48 3.74 -11.20 -8.20
CA PRO A 48 2.75 -11.32 -7.14
C PRO A 48 1.36 -11.35 -7.77
N ARG A 49 0.55 -12.35 -7.40
CA ARG A 49 -0.86 -12.44 -7.84
C ARG A 49 -1.58 -11.12 -7.57
N VAL A 50 -2.33 -10.64 -8.56
CA VAL A 50 -3.14 -9.41 -8.46
C VAL A 50 -4.04 -9.42 -7.23
N SER A 51 -4.65 -10.56 -6.89
CA SER A 51 -5.49 -10.72 -5.69
C SER A 51 -4.73 -10.44 -4.37
N THR A 52 -3.45 -10.78 -4.30
CA THR A 52 -2.60 -10.49 -3.13
C THR A 52 -2.33 -8.99 -3.01
N VAL A 53 -2.01 -8.35 -4.14
CA VAL A 53 -1.73 -6.90 -4.18
C VAL A 53 -2.99 -6.12 -3.84
N GLN A 54 -4.14 -6.53 -4.38
CA GLN A 54 -5.46 -5.98 -4.10
C GLN A 54 -5.81 -6.05 -2.61
N ALA A 55 -5.75 -7.25 -2.01
CA ALA A 55 -6.09 -7.44 -0.60
C ALA A 55 -5.22 -6.61 0.35
N LEU A 56 -3.93 -6.46 0.03
CA LEU A 56 -3.03 -5.60 0.79
C LEU A 56 -3.40 -4.12 0.64
N HIS A 57 -3.69 -3.70 -0.58
CA HIS A 57 -4.10 -2.33 -0.84
C HIS A 57 -5.42 -1.99 -0.13
N ASP A 58 -6.42 -2.86 -0.21
CA ASP A 58 -7.70 -2.67 0.47
C ASP A 58 -7.54 -2.60 1.99
N TYR A 59 -6.66 -3.44 2.55
CA TYR A 59 -6.32 -3.40 3.97
C TYR A 59 -5.76 -2.03 4.40
N PHE A 60 -4.84 -1.47 3.61
CA PHE A 60 -4.26 -0.15 3.91
C PHE A 60 -5.24 1.00 3.65
N ALA A 61 -6.03 0.92 2.57
CA ALA A 61 -7.04 1.93 2.23
C ALA A 61 -8.17 2.01 3.26
N SER A 62 -8.54 0.88 3.88
CA SER A 62 -9.62 0.83 4.88
C SER A 62 -9.21 1.32 6.28
N ARG A 63 -7.96 1.78 6.47
CA ARG A 63 -7.43 2.22 7.77
C ARG A 63 -6.79 3.60 7.68
N PRO A 64 -7.58 4.69 7.74
CA PRO A 64 -7.13 6.07 7.52
C PRO A 64 -6.22 6.67 8.62
N GLY A 65 -5.48 5.84 9.37
CA GLY A 65 -4.51 6.27 10.40
C GLY A 65 -3.13 5.62 10.26
N GLN A 66 -2.92 4.80 9.23
CA GLN A 66 -1.62 4.25 8.86
C GLN A 66 -1.28 4.81 7.48
N PRO A 67 -0.12 5.46 7.28
CA PRO A 67 0.09 6.37 6.16
C PRO A 67 -0.08 5.63 4.82
N THR A 68 -1.16 5.96 4.11
CA THR A 68 -1.20 5.95 2.66
C THR A 68 -0.76 7.34 2.21
N PRO A 69 0.49 7.56 1.77
CA PRO A 69 0.93 8.89 1.33
C PRO A 69 0.26 9.38 0.03
N ALA A 70 -0.70 8.63 -0.53
CA ALA A 70 -1.57 9.09 -1.60
C ALA A 70 -2.60 10.14 -1.13
N ASP A 71 -2.86 10.22 0.19
CA ASP A 71 -3.78 11.21 0.77
C ASP A 71 -3.06 12.52 1.15
N SER A 72 -1.78 12.45 1.54
CA SER A 72 -0.96 13.63 1.83
C SER A 72 -0.74 14.54 0.61
N ALA A 73 -0.92 14.03 -0.61
CA ALA A 73 -0.80 14.79 -1.84
C ALA A 73 -2.12 15.44 -2.31
N ARG A 74 -3.27 15.15 -1.67
CA ARG A 74 -4.59 15.62 -2.11
C ARG A 74 -5.26 16.62 -1.16
N ALA A 75 -4.70 16.85 0.03
CA ALA A 75 -5.27 17.77 1.03
C ALA A 75 -4.79 19.23 0.94
N SER A 76 -4.11 19.64 -0.14
CA SER A 76 -3.78 21.05 -0.41
C SER A 76 -4.53 21.54 -1.64
N GLY A 77 -5.83 21.83 -1.46
CA GLY A 77 -6.69 22.28 -2.55
C GLY A 77 -7.94 23.03 -2.11
N SER A 78 -8.02 23.52 -0.87
CA SER A 78 -9.04 24.51 -0.50
C SER A 78 -8.50 25.89 -0.81
N HIS A 79 -8.55 26.30 -2.08
CA HIS A 79 -8.51 27.71 -2.42
C HIS A 79 -9.88 28.29 -2.08
N SER A 80 -9.95 28.97 -0.92
CA SER A 80 -10.92 30.03 -0.69
C SER A 80 -10.95 30.94 -1.91
N THR A 81 -12.10 31.02 -2.59
CA THR A 81 -12.37 32.09 -3.54
C THR A 81 -13.32 33.05 -2.87
N SER A 82 -12.81 34.23 -2.57
CA SER A 82 -13.48 35.41 -2.03
C SER A 82 -14.55 35.96 -2.99
N ALA A 83 -15.61 36.57 -2.44
CA ALA A 83 -15.90 38.01 -2.51
C ALA A 83 -17.25 38.31 -1.84
#